data_AF-A0A963S4M6-F1
#
_entry.id   AF-A0A963S4M6-F1
#
_cell.length_a   1.000
_cell.length_b   1.000
_cell.length_c   1.000
_cell.angle_alpha   90.00
_cell.angle_beta   90.00
_cell.angle_gamma   90.00
#
_symmetry.space_group_name_H-M   'P 1'
#
loop_
_entity.id
_entity.type
_entity.pdbx_description
1 polymer ?
#
loop_
_entity_poly.entity_id
_entity_poly.type
_entity_poly.pdbx_seq_one_letter_code
_entity_poly.pdbx_strand_id
1 'polypeptide(L)'
;KEGFLRSETSLVQTIGRAARNVDGRVILYADRITGSMERAMAETDRRREKQRAFNEEHGITPQTIKRRIADIVADTASRDGVLVEIDAEGENNLVGHNLRAYIEELEGKMRAAAADLEFEEAGRLRDEIRRLEADELGLPGEPSKAPRVGRSNEGKPGTRKLRYGKTQRKWGR
;
A
#
# COMPACT_ATOMS: atom_id res chain seq x y z
N LYS A 1 -36.63 9.14 12.01
CA LYS A 1 -37.24 7.98 11.30
C LYS A 1 -36.12 7.08 10.82
N GLU A 2 -36.22 5.77 11.01
CA GLU A 2 -35.23 4.82 10.50
C GLU A 2 -35.36 4.78 8.97
N GLY A 3 -34.29 5.14 8.27
CA GLY A 3 -34.20 5.06 6.82
C GLY A 3 -33.58 3.73 6.39
N PHE A 4 -33.69 3.39 5.11
CA PHE A 4 -33.15 2.15 4.53
C PHE A 4 -31.68 1.88 4.90
N LEU A 5 -30.82 2.91 4.85
CA LEU A 5 -29.39 2.80 5.19
C LEU A 5 -29.10 2.57 6.69
N ARG A 6 -30.13 2.68 7.54
CA ARG A 6 -30.05 2.50 8.99
C ARG A 6 -31.07 1.47 9.48
N SER A 7 -31.58 0.64 8.57
CA SER A 7 -32.32 -0.56 8.95
C SER A 7 -31.40 -1.54 9.64
N GLU A 8 -31.98 -2.44 10.42
CA GLU A 8 -31.30 -3.57 11.06
C GLU A 8 -30.41 -4.33 10.06
N THR A 9 -30.95 -4.70 8.89
CA THR A 9 -30.22 -5.45 7.86
C THR A 9 -28.99 -4.70 7.35
N SER A 10 -29.12 -3.40 7.06
CA SER A 10 -28.03 -2.55 6.58
C SER A 10 -26.93 -2.39 7.64
N LEU A 11 -27.32 -2.24 8.91
CA LEU A 11 -26.37 -2.13 10.03
C LEU A 11 -25.61 -3.45 10.21
N VAL A 12 -26.30 -4.59 10.21
CA VAL A 12 -25.66 -5.93 10.33
C VAL A 12 -24.68 -6.18 9.19
N GLN A 13 -25.02 -5.83 7.95
CA GLN A 13 -24.12 -5.96 6.80
C GLN A 13 -22.88 -5.07 6.93
N THR A 14 -23.06 -3.82 7.40
CA THR A 14 -21.95 -2.88 7.61
C THR A 14 -21.02 -3.38 8.70
N ILE A 15 -21.57 -3.85 9.83
CA ILE A 15 -20.82 -4.46 10.93
C ILE A 15 -20.02 -5.68 10.44
N GLY A 16 -20.62 -6.52 9.60
CA GLY A 16 -19.99 -7.72 9.06
C GLY A 16 -18.71 -7.47 8.27
N ARG A 17 -18.50 -6.26 7.73
CA ARG A 17 -17.24 -5.90 7.04
C ARG A 17 -16.04 -5.92 7.99
N ALA A 18 -16.23 -5.56 9.27
CA ALA A 18 -15.16 -5.56 10.27
C ALA A 18 -14.80 -6.97 10.78
N ALA A 19 -15.68 -7.96 10.61
CA ALA A 19 -15.51 -9.31 11.17
C ALA A 19 -14.40 -10.15 10.50
N ARG A 20 -13.73 -9.63 9.46
CA ARG A 20 -12.61 -10.29 8.77
C ARG A 20 -11.26 -10.08 9.45
N ASN A 21 -11.21 -9.30 10.53
CA ASN A 21 -10.00 -8.98 11.28
C ASN A 21 -10.20 -9.32 12.76
N VAL A 22 -9.15 -9.84 13.41
CA VAL A 22 -9.17 -10.20 14.84
C VAL A 22 -9.48 -9.02 15.77
N ASP A 23 -9.00 -7.83 15.42
CA ASP A 23 -9.23 -6.58 16.14
C ASP A 23 -10.38 -5.76 15.54
N GLY A 24 -11.24 -6.39 14.74
CA GLY A 24 -12.40 -5.77 14.11
C GLY A 24 -13.30 -5.08 15.12
N ARG A 25 -13.52 -3.78 14.96
CA ARG A 25 -14.39 -2.94 15.79
C ARG A 25 -15.29 -2.08 14.93
N VAL A 26 -16.47 -1.77 15.45
CA VAL A 26 -17.45 -0.91 14.80
C VAL A 26 -17.89 0.15 15.80
N ILE A 27 -17.92 1.41 15.34
CA ILE A 27 -18.34 2.56 16.14
C ILE A 27 -19.58 3.14 15.46
N LEU A 28 -20.71 3.18 16.19
CA LEU A 28 -21.96 3.76 15.71
C LEU A 28 -22.15 5.12 16.38
N TYR A 29 -21.97 6.20 15.63
CA TYR A 29 -22.25 7.55 16.13
C TYR A 29 -23.74 7.85 16.03
N ALA A 30 -24.39 8.03 17.18
CA ALA A 30 -25.79 8.41 17.28
C ALA A 30 -26.09 9.05 18.64
N ASP A 31 -26.99 10.03 18.67
CA ASP A 31 -27.45 10.64 19.92
C ASP A 31 -28.39 9.72 20.71
N ARG A 32 -29.02 8.75 20.04
CA ARG A 32 -30.01 7.83 20.61
C ARG A 32 -29.86 6.45 19.99
N ILE A 33 -30.11 5.41 20.78
CA ILE A 33 -30.21 4.04 20.27
C ILE A 33 -31.58 3.86 19.63
N THR A 34 -31.61 3.55 18.33
CA THR A 34 -32.86 3.23 17.63
C THR A 34 -33.15 1.73 17.71
N GLY A 35 -34.39 1.31 17.43
CA GLY A 35 -34.77 -0.10 17.49
C GLY A 35 -33.99 -0.97 16.49
N SER A 36 -33.68 -0.44 15.30
CA SER A 36 -32.81 -1.11 14.33
C SER A 36 -31.36 -1.27 14.84
N MET A 37 -30.84 -0.30 15.60
CA MET A 37 -29.53 -0.44 16.23
C MET A 37 -29.55 -1.51 17.32
N GLU A 38 -30.55 -1.49 18.18
CA GLU A 38 -30.70 -2.45 19.27
C GLU A 38 -30.74 -3.89 18.75
N ARG A 39 -31.58 -4.16 17.73
CA ARG A 39 -31.65 -5.50 17.11
C ARG A 39 -30.35 -5.90 16.42
N ALA A 40 -29.69 -4.97 15.73
CA ALA A 40 -28.40 -5.25 15.07
C ALA A 40 -27.28 -5.55 16.08
N MET A 41 -27.21 -4.83 17.20
CA MET A 41 -26.26 -5.08 18.28
C MET A 41 -26.54 -6.43 18.95
N ALA A 42 -27.79 -6.70 19.31
CA ALA A 42 -28.20 -7.98 19.92
C ALA A 42 -27.87 -9.18 19.03
N GLU A 43 -28.10 -9.09 17.72
CA GLU A 43 -27.74 -10.15 16.77
C GLU A 43 -26.22 -10.32 16.65
N THR A 44 -25.46 -9.24 16.72
CA THR A 44 -23.99 -9.26 16.69
C THR A 44 -23.45 -9.95 17.95
N ASP A 45 -23.96 -9.60 19.12
CA ASP A 45 -23.53 -10.16 20.40
C ASP A 45 -23.89 -11.65 20.50
N ARG A 46 -25.12 -12.03 20.13
CA ARG A 46 -25.55 -13.43 20.05
C ARG A 46 -24.62 -14.28 19.20
N ARG A 47 -24.19 -13.77 18.03
CA ARG A 47 -23.23 -14.48 17.16
C ARG A 47 -21.86 -14.58 17.80
N ARG A 48 -21.37 -13.49 18.38
CA ARG A 48 -20.04 -13.44 19.00
C ARG A 48 -19.94 -14.36 20.21
N GLU A 49 -20.99 -14.46 21.02
CA GLU A 49 -21.08 -15.41 22.14
C GLU A 49 -20.96 -16.85 21.67
N LYS A 50 -21.75 -17.25 20.66
CA LYS A 50 -21.66 -18.61 20.09
C LYS A 50 -20.28 -18.91 19.51
N GLN A 51 -19.67 -17.94 18.84
CA GLN A 51 -18.33 -18.09 18.29
C GLN A 51 -17.27 -18.24 19.39
N ARG A 52 -17.35 -17.46 20.46
CA ARG A 52 -16.44 -17.59 21.61
C ARG A 52 -16.59 -18.94 22.29
N ALA A 53 -17.82 -19.36 22.59
CA ALA A 53 -18.08 -20.65 23.20
C ALA A 53 -17.54 -21.81 22.35
N PHE A 54 -17.78 -21.78 21.04
CA PHE A 54 -17.23 -22.77 20.13
C PHE A 54 -15.69 -22.75 20.12
N ASN A 55 -15.08 -21.57 20.07
CA ASN A 55 -13.62 -21.44 20.10
C ASN A 55 -13.01 -21.96 21.40
N GLU A 56 -13.64 -21.68 22.56
CA GLU A 56 -13.21 -22.16 23.87
C GLU A 56 -13.31 -23.69 23.97
N GLU A 57 -14.43 -24.26 23.54
CA GLU A 57 -14.66 -25.71 23.52
C GLU A 57 -13.63 -26.45 22.64
N HIS A 58 -13.21 -25.84 21.53
CA HIS A 58 -12.31 -26.44 20.55
C HIS A 58 -10.85 -25.95 20.65
N GLY A 59 -10.53 -25.08 21.61
CA GLY A 59 -9.18 -24.50 21.76
C GLY A 59 -8.71 -23.65 20.57
N ILE A 60 -9.63 -23.03 19.83
CA ILE A 60 -9.32 -22.22 18.63
C ILE A 60 -8.93 -20.80 19.03
N THR A 61 -7.73 -20.37 18.66
CA THR A 61 -7.31 -18.97 18.78
C THR A 61 -7.67 -18.21 17.49
N PRO A 62 -8.48 -17.13 17.55
CA PRO A 62 -8.83 -16.35 16.36
C PRO A 62 -7.59 -15.75 15.68
N GLN A 63 -7.50 -15.91 14.36
CA GLN A 63 -6.42 -15.33 13.55
C GLN A 63 -6.99 -14.68 12.29
N THR A 64 -6.37 -13.57 11.87
CA THR A 64 -6.73 -12.90 10.62
C THR A 64 -6.21 -13.71 9.43
N ILE A 65 -7.10 -14.03 8.48
CA ILE A 65 -6.74 -14.76 7.26
C ILE A 65 -5.85 -13.87 6.38
N LYS A 66 -4.63 -14.33 6.10
CA LYS A 66 -3.72 -13.69 5.13
C LYS A 66 -3.99 -14.23 3.73
N ARG A 67 -4.77 -13.50 2.95
CA ARG A 67 -5.00 -13.84 1.53
C ARG A 67 -3.90 -13.22 0.68
N ARG A 68 -3.17 -14.03 -0.10
CA ARG A 68 -2.23 -13.54 -1.11
C ARG A 68 -3.01 -12.76 -2.17
N ILE A 69 -2.58 -11.54 -2.45
CA ILE A 69 -2.94 -10.85 -3.68
C ILE A 69 -2.19 -11.61 -4.78
N ALA A 70 -2.85 -11.97 -5.87
CA ALA A 70 -2.19 -12.66 -6.98
C ALA A 70 -1.10 -11.73 -7.53
N ASP A 71 0.16 -12.08 -7.27
CA ASP A 71 1.33 -11.31 -7.68
C ASP A 71 1.78 -11.86 -9.04
N ILE A 72 1.34 -11.19 -10.11
CA ILE A 72 1.67 -11.56 -11.51
C ILE A 72 3.12 -11.14 -11.85
N VAL A 73 3.76 -10.32 -11.01
CA VAL A 73 5.04 -9.65 -11.26
C VAL A 73 6.26 -10.58 -11.08
N ALA A 74 6.11 -11.72 -10.40
CA ALA A 74 7.26 -12.57 -10.06
C ALA A 74 7.91 -13.29 -11.27
N ASP A 75 7.26 -13.32 -12.44
CA ASP A 75 7.73 -14.11 -13.60
C ASP A 75 8.57 -13.30 -14.62
N THR A 76 8.56 -11.96 -14.57
CA THR A 76 9.19 -11.10 -15.60
C THR A 76 10.53 -10.47 -15.19
N ALA A 77 10.96 -10.59 -13.93
CA ALA A 77 12.19 -9.97 -13.40
C ALA A 77 13.52 -10.52 -13.96
N SER A 78 13.48 -11.35 -15.01
CA SER A 78 14.66 -12.08 -15.54
C SER A 78 15.20 -11.54 -16.86
N ARG A 79 14.74 -10.39 -17.37
CA ARG A 79 15.21 -9.85 -18.66
C ARG A 79 15.83 -8.47 -18.50
N ASP A 80 17.10 -8.39 -18.90
CA ASP A 80 18.03 -7.26 -18.92
C ASP A 80 17.38 -5.89 -19.14
N GLY A 81 17.61 -4.95 -18.21
CA GLY A 81 17.27 -3.54 -18.35
C GLY A 81 18.50 -2.69 -18.70
N VAL A 82 18.47 -2.05 -19.87
CA VAL A 82 19.39 -0.97 -20.25
C VAL A 82 18.78 0.35 -19.76
N LEU A 83 19.48 1.05 -18.87
CA LEU A 83 19.10 2.37 -18.37
C LEU A 83 19.34 3.43 -19.46
N VAL A 84 18.28 4.14 -19.85
CA VAL A 84 18.39 5.39 -20.64
C VAL A 84 18.07 6.56 -19.70
N GLU A 85 18.92 7.59 -19.75
CA GLU A 85 18.86 8.78 -18.89
C GLU A 85 17.70 9.73 -19.28
N ILE A 86 17.26 10.50 -18.28
CA ILE A 86 16.01 11.24 -18.20
C ILE A 86 16.24 12.69 -18.64
N ASP A 87 15.44 13.19 -19.60
CA ASP A 87 15.31 14.64 -19.83
C ASP A 87 14.27 15.22 -18.85
N ALA A 88 14.72 16.16 -18.04
CA ALA A 88 13.92 16.85 -17.03
C ALA A 88 13.49 18.23 -17.56
N GLU A 89 12.30 18.32 -18.15
CA GLU A 89 11.64 19.61 -18.41
C GLU A 89 10.15 19.50 -18.11
N GLY A 90 9.70 20.21 -17.07
CA GLY A 90 8.26 20.35 -16.79
C GLY A 90 7.89 20.71 -15.35
N GLU A 91 8.50 21.73 -14.75
CA GLU A 91 7.87 22.37 -13.57
C GLU A 91 6.58 23.09 -14.01
N ASN A 92 5.42 22.55 -13.63
CA ASN A 92 4.18 23.30 -13.68
C ASN A 92 3.46 23.22 -12.33
N ASN A 93 3.43 24.36 -11.65
CA ASN A 93 2.65 24.61 -10.45
C ASN A 93 1.15 24.44 -10.74
N LEU A 94 0.60 23.24 -10.50
CA LEU A 94 -0.83 22.96 -10.65
C LEU A 94 -1.55 23.19 -9.31
N VAL A 95 -2.31 24.27 -9.22
CA VAL A 95 -3.12 24.63 -8.03
C VAL A 95 -4.33 23.68 -7.90
N GLY A 96 -4.37 22.91 -6.81
CA GLY A 96 -5.55 22.29 -6.16
C GLY A 96 -6.53 21.50 -7.02
N HIS A 97 -7.44 22.17 -7.74
CA HIS A 97 -8.48 21.51 -8.52
C HIS A 97 -7.97 20.82 -9.79
N ASN A 98 -6.90 21.35 -10.40
CA ASN A 98 -6.30 20.76 -11.60
C ASN A 98 -5.42 19.55 -11.26
N LEU A 99 -4.79 19.57 -10.09
CA LEU A 99 -3.87 18.53 -9.64
C LEU A 99 -4.58 17.18 -9.48
N ARG A 100 -5.75 17.16 -8.83
CA ARG A 100 -6.51 15.92 -8.65
C ARG A 100 -6.97 15.30 -9.97
N ALA A 101 -7.44 16.11 -10.91
CA ALA A 101 -7.82 15.63 -12.24
C ALA A 101 -6.62 15.08 -13.01
N TYR A 102 -5.46 15.73 -12.87
CA TYR A 102 -4.21 15.26 -13.45
C TYR A 102 -3.72 13.95 -12.83
N ILE A 103 -3.81 13.79 -11.52
CA ILE A 103 -3.52 12.53 -10.82
C ILE A 103 -4.46 11.41 -11.31
N GLU A 104 -5.76 11.67 -11.45
CA GLU A 104 -6.72 10.68 -11.99
C GLU A 104 -6.36 10.25 -13.43
N GLU A 105 -5.90 11.19 -14.28
CA GLU A 105 -5.39 10.88 -15.62
C GLU A 105 -4.13 10.00 -15.56
N LEU A 106 -3.17 10.35 -14.71
CA LEU A 106 -1.94 9.57 -14.51
C LEU A 106 -2.23 8.17 -13.97
N GLU A 107 -3.19 8.03 -13.04
CA GLU A 107 -3.63 6.72 -12.56
C GLU A 107 -4.25 5.88 -13.68
N GLY A 108 -5.01 6.52 -14.58
CA GLY A 108 -5.56 5.88 -15.78
C GLY A 108 -4.44 5.31 -16.66
N LYS A 109 -3.43 6.13 -16.97
CA LYS A 109 -2.24 5.72 -17.74
C LYS A 109 -1.45 4.62 -17.05
N MET A 110 -1.28 4.71 -15.72
CA MET A 110 -0.59 3.70 -14.92
C MET A 110 -1.32 2.35 -14.98
N ARG A 111 -2.65 2.35 -14.85
CA ARG A 111 -3.45 1.12 -14.96
C ARG A 111 -3.40 0.53 -16.37
N ALA A 112 -3.40 1.36 -17.41
CA ALA A 112 -3.24 0.91 -18.80
C ALA A 112 -1.87 0.28 -19.03
N ALA A 113 -0.78 0.97 -18.66
CA ALA A 113 0.58 0.44 -18.75
C ALA A 113 0.75 -0.89 -17.97
N ALA A 114 0.14 -1.00 -16.78
CA ALA A 114 0.15 -2.24 -16.02
C ALA A 114 -0.64 -3.38 -16.70
N ALA A 115 -1.74 -3.06 -17.38
CA ALA A 115 -2.52 -4.04 -18.15
C ALA A 115 -1.76 -4.52 -19.40
N ASP A 116 -0.98 -3.62 -20.02
CA ASP A 116 -0.12 -3.91 -21.18
C ASP A 116 1.22 -4.55 -20.79
N LEU A 117 1.44 -4.84 -19.49
CA LEU A 117 2.66 -5.43 -18.92
C LEU A 117 3.91 -4.52 -19.01
N GLU A 118 3.71 -3.22 -19.25
CA GLU A 118 4.73 -2.18 -19.28
C GLU A 118 5.03 -1.68 -17.85
N PHE A 119 5.62 -2.56 -17.03
CA PHE A 119 5.79 -2.32 -15.60
C PHE A 119 6.78 -1.19 -15.26
N GLU A 120 7.73 -0.90 -16.13
CA GLU A 120 8.65 0.23 -15.95
C GLU A 120 7.91 1.56 -16.04
N GLU A 121 7.05 1.71 -17.05
CA GLU A 121 6.23 2.90 -17.24
C GLU A 121 5.18 3.02 -16.14
N ALA A 122 4.53 1.92 -15.77
CA ALA A 122 3.60 1.91 -14.63
C ALA A 122 4.32 2.28 -13.32
N GLY A 123 5.56 1.84 -13.11
CA GLY A 123 6.39 2.20 -11.98
C GLY A 123 6.73 3.69 -11.94
N ARG A 124 7.11 4.26 -13.10
CA ARG A 124 7.39 5.70 -13.27
C ARG A 124 6.17 6.54 -12.94
N LEU A 125 5.01 6.21 -13.50
CA LEU A 125 3.75 6.92 -13.27
C LEU A 125 3.32 6.85 -11.79
N ARG A 126 3.50 5.70 -11.14
CA ARG A 126 3.25 5.55 -9.69
C ARG A 126 4.11 6.49 -8.85
N ASP A 127 5.40 6.58 -9.15
CA ASP A 127 6.33 7.39 -8.37
C ASP A 127 6.08 8.89 -8.60
N GLU A 128 5.61 9.26 -9.80
CA GLU A 128 5.16 10.62 -10.09
C GLU A 128 3.87 10.98 -9.34
N ILE A 129 2.85 10.10 -9.36
CA ILE A 129 1.60 10.28 -8.59
C ILE A 129 1.93 10.49 -7.11
N ARG A 130 2.80 9.65 -6.53
CA ARG A 130 3.21 9.76 -5.13
C ARG A 130 3.89 11.09 -4.81
N ARG A 131 4.70 11.63 -5.73
CA ARG A 131 5.34 12.94 -5.55
C ARG A 131 4.28 14.03 -5.50
N LEU A 132 3.36 14.03 -6.47
CA LEU A 132 2.28 15.01 -6.56
C LEU A 132 1.33 14.95 -5.34
N GLU A 133 0.99 13.76 -4.85
CA GLU A 133 0.18 13.58 -3.63
C GLU A 133 0.92 14.06 -2.37
N ALA A 134 2.24 13.82 -2.27
CA ALA A 134 3.04 14.29 -1.15
C ALA A 134 3.14 15.81 -1.11
N ASP A 135 3.30 16.44 -2.28
CA ASP A 135 3.32 17.89 -2.45
C ASP A 135 1.97 18.52 -2.10
N GLU A 136 0.84 17.91 -2.49
CA GLU A 136 -0.51 18.36 -2.12
C GLU A 136 -0.74 18.33 -0.60
N LEU A 137 -0.24 17.28 0.07
CA LEU A 137 -0.40 17.09 1.51
C LEU A 137 0.65 17.87 2.34
N GLY A 138 1.59 18.55 1.69
CA GLY A 138 2.68 19.30 2.34
C GLY A 138 3.63 18.40 3.14
N LEU A 139 3.72 17.11 2.78
CA LEU A 139 4.66 16.19 3.39
C LEU A 139 6.03 16.35 2.74
N PRO A 140 7.14 16.35 3.50
CA PRO A 140 8.46 16.32 2.88
C PRO A 140 8.56 15.06 2.03
N GLY A 141 8.80 15.22 0.73
CA GLY A 141 8.93 14.10 -0.22
C GLY A 141 9.87 13.03 0.34
N GLU A 142 9.52 11.75 0.13
CA GLU A 142 10.36 10.65 0.61
C GLU A 142 11.81 10.91 0.18
N PRO A 143 12.80 10.81 1.10
CA PRO A 143 14.18 10.99 0.71
C PRO A 143 14.47 9.97 -0.37
N SER A 144 14.78 10.45 -1.57
CA SER A 144 15.29 9.65 -2.69
C SER A 144 16.30 8.67 -2.11
N LYS A 145 15.90 7.40 -1.99
CA LYS A 145 16.81 6.35 -1.58
C LYS A 145 17.78 6.24 -2.73
N ALA A 146 18.97 6.81 -2.54
CA ALA A 146 20.07 6.71 -3.49
C ALA A 146 20.12 5.27 -4.01
N PRO A 147 20.19 5.06 -5.34
CA PRO A 147 20.21 3.73 -5.91
C PRO A 147 21.30 2.94 -5.18
N ARG A 148 20.97 1.71 -4.76
CA ARG A 148 21.95 0.82 -4.13
C ARG A 148 23.01 0.51 -5.19
N VAL A 149 24.06 1.32 -5.22
CA VAL A 149 25.22 1.08 -6.08
C VAL A 149 25.83 -0.24 -5.63
N GLY A 150 25.64 -1.29 -6.44
CA GLY A 150 26.24 -2.59 -6.19
C GLY A 150 27.75 -2.42 -6.00
N ARG A 151 28.32 -3.09 -5.00
CA ARG A 151 29.76 -3.12 -4.72
C ARG A 151 30.52 -3.96 -5.77
N SER A 152 30.38 -3.66 -7.05
CA SER A 152 30.96 -4.45 -8.15
C SER A 152 32.47 -4.25 -8.35
N ASN A 153 33.14 -3.48 -7.50
CA ASN A 153 34.61 -3.33 -7.52
C ASN A 153 35.32 -4.10 -6.39
N GLU A 154 34.61 -4.86 -5.55
CA GLU A 154 35.25 -5.76 -4.58
C GLU A 154 35.78 -7.00 -5.30
N GLY A 155 37.10 -7.06 -5.54
CA GLY A 155 37.76 -8.27 -6.06
C GLY A 155 38.64 -8.09 -7.30
N LYS A 156 38.81 -6.87 -7.85
CA LYS A 156 39.78 -6.64 -8.93
C LYS A 156 41.22 -6.89 -8.41
N PRO A 157 42.06 -7.68 -9.09
CA PRO A 157 43.45 -7.90 -8.69
C PRO A 157 44.17 -6.55 -8.53
N GLY A 158 44.75 -6.29 -7.35
CA GLY A 158 45.51 -5.06 -7.06
C GLY A 158 44.84 -4.02 -6.15
N THR A 159 43.61 -4.25 -5.66
CA THR A 159 42.98 -3.37 -4.64
C THR A 159 42.96 -4.06 -3.27
N ARG A 160 43.61 -3.46 -2.26
CA ARG A 160 43.55 -3.92 -0.86
C ARG A 160 42.77 -2.93 -0.02
N LYS A 161 41.77 -3.39 0.74
CA LYS A 161 41.08 -2.57 1.73
C LYS A 161 41.96 -2.35 2.96
N LEU A 162 42.06 -1.09 3.39
CA LEU A 162 42.42 -0.75 4.77
C LEU A 162 41.12 -0.53 5.56
N ARG A 163 41.14 -0.81 6.87
CA ARG A 163 40.01 -0.45 7.76
C ARG A 163 39.82 1.08 7.67
N TYR A 164 38.57 1.52 7.67
CA TYR A 164 38.14 2.92 7.48
C TYR A 164 38.04 3.45 6.04
N GLY A 165 37.57 2.64 5.09
CA GLY A 165 36.98 3.14 3.84
C GLY A 165 37.91 3.85 2.85
N LYS A 166 39.22 3.90 3.10
CA LYS A 166 40.20 4.47 2.18
C LYS A 166 40.79 3.39 1.29
N THR A 167 40.68 3.57 -0.02
CA THR A 167 41.28 2.72 -1.05
C THR A 167 42.56 3.39 -1.55
N GLN A 168 43.73 2.76 -1.37
CA GLN A 168 44.97 3.24 -1.96
C GLN A 168 45.36 2.35 -3.14
N ARG A 169 45.54 2.94 -4.33
CA ARG A 169 46.11 2.25 -5.49
C ARG A 169 47.61 2.05 -5.25
N LYS A 170 48.08 0.81 -5.29
CA LYS A 170 49.52 0.50 -5.24
C LYS A 170 50.07 0.63 -6.67
N TRP A 171 50.81 1.70 -6.95
CA TRP A 171 51.62 1.77 -8.16
C TRP A 171 52.88 0.93 -7.93
N GLY A 172 53.14 -0.06 -8.79
CA GLY A 172 54.38 -0.84 -8.80
C GLY A 172 55.52 -0.05 -9.46
N ARG A 173 56.76 -0.43 -9.11
CA ARG A 173 58.05 0.10 -9.62
C ARG A 173 58.12 0.16 -11.14
#